data_AF-A0A258CZ05-F1
#
_entry.id   AF-A0A258CZ05-F1
#
_cell.length_a   1.000
_cell.length_b   1.000
_cell.length_c   1.000
_cell.angle_alpha   90.00
_cell.angle_beta   90.00
_cell.angle_gamma   90.00
#
_symmetry.space_group_name_H-M   'P 1'
#
loop_
_entity.id
_entity.type
_entity.pdbx_description
1 polymer ?
#
loop_
_entity_poly.entity_id
_entity_poly.type
_entity_poly.pdbx_seq_one_letter_code
_entity_poly.pdbx_strand_id
1 'polypeptide(L)'
;MIRTTLLAAGLVGLSASARADDWGCTVLLCLANPGGPTQYAACIPPVTRLWSHLKRGGAFPTCSAAGSSTSPVGYDPYEPCQDGYVLRELGRDGARQPACVSSKPVRDCDRADDTCQPHDVQAVRHRAQPNFIDVTGADGASTRVRF
;
A
#
# COMPACT_ATOMS: atom_id res chain seq x y z
N MET A 1 63.70 23.12 33.51
CA MET A 1 62.73 23.36 32.41
C MET A 1 62.30 22.00 31.88
N ILE A 2 61.11 21.52 32.26
CA ILE A 2 60.61 20.18 31.90
C ILE A 2 59.68 20.36 30.68
N ARG A 3 59.98 19.70 29.56
CA ARG A 3 59.13 19.67 28.35
C ARG A 3 58.25 18.43 28.40
N THR A 4 56.98 18.60 28.73
CA THR A 4 55.94 17.56 28.59
C THR A 4 55.40 17.57 27.16
N THR A 5 55.69 16.52 26.40
CA THR A 5 55.07 16.29 25.08
C THR A 5 53.79 15.49 25.25
N LEU A 6 52.64 16.15 25.05
CA LEU A 6 51.33 15.51 24.96
C LEU A 6 51.20 14.79 23.61
N LEU A 7 51.18 13.46 23.64
CA LEU A 7 50.75 12.64 22.50
C LEU A 7 49.23 12.70 22.42
N ALA A 8 48.71 13.53 21.52
CA ALA A 8 47.30 13.51 21.15
C ALA A 8 47.02 12.23 20.34
N ALA A 9 46.48 11.20 21.01
CA ALA A 9 45.93 10.04 20.33
C ALA A 9 44.67 10.46 19.57
N GLY A 10 44.81 10.71 18.27
CA GLY A 10 43.68 10.96 17.39
C GLY A 10 42.81 9.71 17.30
N LEU A 11 41.64 9.74 17.93
CA LEU A 11 40.55 8.79 17.66
C LEU A 11 40.08 9.04 16.22
N VAL A 12 40.64 8.29 15.27
CA VAL A 12 40.06 8.17 13.93
C VAL A 12 38.74 7.46 14.11
N GLY A 13 37.66 8.23 14.20
CA GLY A 13 36.30 7.70 14.14
C GLY A 13 36.13 7.05 12.77
N LEU A 14 36.16 5.72 12.71
CA LEU A 14 35.64 5.00 11.56
C LEU A 14 34.13 5.31 11.51
N SER A 15 33.75 6.29 10.71
CA SER A 15 32.39 6.39 10.21
C SER A 15 32.16 5.11 9.41
N ALA A 16 31.63 4.09 10.07
CA ALA A 16 31.01 2.98 9.39
C ALA A 16 29.87 3.60 8.58
N SER A 17 30.10 3.84 7.28
CA SER A 17 29.01 3.99 6.33
C SER A 17 28.19 2.73 6.48
N ALA A 18 27.10 2.80 7.26
CA ALA A 18 26.11 1.75 7.31
C ALA A 18 25.70 1.56 5.85
N ARG A 19 26.15 0.48 5.23
CA ARG A 19 25.71 0.13 3.89
C ARG A 19 24.22 -0.12 4.04
N ALA A 20 23.39 0.85 3.66
CA ALA A 20 21.98 0.63 3.53
C ALA A 20 21.86 -0.57 2.59
N ASP A 21 21.18 -1.63 3.03
CA ASP A 21 20.89 -2.78 2.20
C ASP A 21 20.28 -2.25 0.88
N ASP A 22 20.97 -2.45 -0.25
CA ASP A 22 20.53 -2.02 -1.59
C ASP A 22 19.18 -2.66 -1.97
N TRP A 23 18.69 -3.59 -1.16
CA TRP A 23 17.35 -4.16 -1.24
C TRP A 23 16.26 -3.09 -1.38
N GLY A 24 16.29 -1.98 -0.61
CA GLY A 24 15.28 -0.93 -0.71
C GLY A 24 15.24 -0.27 -2.09
N CYS A 25 16.41 0.02 -2.65
CA CYS A 25 16.52 0.59 -3.99
C CYS A 25 16.16 -0.43 -5.08
N THR A 26 16.54 -1.70 -4.90
CA THR A 26 16.17 -2.78 -5.82
C THR A 26 14.66 -2.97 -5.86
N VAL A 27 14.00 -2.96 -4.69
CA VAL A 27 12.54 -3.03 -4.57
C VAL A 27 11.89 -1.87 -5.31
N LEU A 28 12.34 -0.63 -5.05
CA LEU A 28 11.73 0.55 -5.66
C LEU A 28 11.85 0.50 -7.19
N LEU A 29 13.02 0.11 -7.71
CA LEU A 29 13.21 -0.08 -9.15
C LEU A 29 12.28 -1.15 -9.73
N CYS A 30 12.13 -2.28 -9.04
CA CYS A 30 11.23 -3.35 -9.46
C CYS A 30 9.76 -2.91 -9.46
N LEU A 31 9.32 -2.19 -8.43
CA LEU A 31 7.94 -1.69 -8.33
C LEU A 31 7.61 -0.65 -9.41
N ALA A 32 8.59 0.14 -9.84
CA ALA A 32 8.43 1.13 -10.91
C ALA A 32 8.30 0.53 -12.32
N ASN A 33 8.50 -0.79 -12.46
CA ASN A 33 8.39 -1.46 -13.76
C ASN A 33 6.93 -1.50 -14.27
N PRO A 34 6.61 -0.91 -15.44
CA PRO A 34 5.23 -0.83 -15.94
C PRO A 34 4.54 -2.17 -16.19
N GLY A 35 5.27 -3.24 -16.52
CA GLY A 35 4.69 -4.58 -16.68
C GLY A 35 4.55 -5.36 -15.37
N GLY A 36 4.78 -4.70 -14.22
CA GLY A 36 4.52 -5.22 -12.88
C GLY A 36 5.79 -5.53 -12.08
N PRO A 37 5.64 -5.64 -10.75
CA PRO A 37 6.76 -5.69 -9.83
C PRO A 37 7.59 -6.98 -9.89
N THR A 38 7.06 -8.03 -10.51
CA THR A 38 7.70 -9.35 -10.62
C THR A 38 7.86 -9.82 -12.07
N GLN A 39 7.71 -8.94 -13.06
CA GLN A 39 7.86 -9.30 -14.48
C GLN A 39 9.24 -9.90 -14.77
N TYR A 40 10.30 -9.32 -14.17
CA TYR A 40 11.66 -9.81 -14.33
C TYR A 40 12.02 -10.78 -13.19
N ALA A 41 12.69 -11.88 -13.53
CA ALA A 41 13.11 -12.89 -12.55
C ALA A 41 13.97 -12.32 -11.42
N ALA A 42 14.83 -11.33 -11.73
CA ALA A 42 15.64 -10.62 -10.74
C ALA A 42 14.80 -9.86 -9.70
N CYS A 43 13.56 -9.50 -10.02
CA CYS A 43 12.64 -8.80 -9.13
C CYS A 43 11.82 -9.74 -8.23
N ILE A 44 11.74 -11.04 -8.54
CA ILE A 44 10.93 -11.98 -7.75
C ILE A 44 11.44 -12.08 -6.30
N PRO A 45 12.74 -12.35 -6.01
CA PRO A 45 13.22 -12.43 -4.63
C PRO A 45 13.06 -11.13 -3.81
N PRO A 46 13.50 -9.94 -4.28
CA PRO A 46 13.43 -8.73 -3.47
C PRO A 46 11.98 -8.28 -3.21
N VAL A 47 11.07 -8.44 -4.17
CA VAL A 47 9.65 -8.10 -4.01
C VAL A 47 8.92 -9.10 -3.13
N THR A 48 9.24 -10.40 -3.22
CA THR A 48 8.68 -11.41 -2.31
C THR A 48 9.12 -11.15 -0.86
N ARG A 49 10.38 -10.75 -0.66
CA ARG A 49 10.90 -10.31 0.65
C ARG A 49 10.15 -9.07 1.15
N LEU A 50 9.84 -8.11 0.28
CA LEU A 50 9.05 -6.91 0.62
C LEU A 50 7.67 -7.30 1.13
N TRP A 51 6.89 -8.06 0.38
CA TRP A 51 5.53 -8.42 0.80
C TRP A 51 5.52 -9.19 2.12
N SER A 52 6.49 -10.08 2.31
CA SER A 52 6.65 -10.80 3.57
C SER A 52 7.00 -9.84 4.73
N HIS A 53 7.84 -8.84 4.48
CA HIS A 53 8.21 -7.82 5.47
C HIS A 53 7.03 -6.93 5.85
N LEU A 54 6.30 -6.39 4.87
CA LEU A 54 5.13 -5.54 5.08
C LEU A 54 3.99 -6.30 5.78
N LYS A 55 3.72 -7.56 5.41
CA LYS A 55 2.70 -8.41 6.07
C LYS A 55 2.98 -8.64 7.56
N ARG A 56 4.22 -8.49 8.00
CA ARG A 56 4.62 -8.56 9.42
C ARG A 56 4.63 -7.20 10.13
N GLY A 57 4.11 -6.14 9.49
CA GLY A 57 4.10 -4.79 10.04
C GLY A 57 5.43 -4.04 9.87
N GLY A 58 6.33 -4.54 9.03
CA GLY A 58 7.55 -3.83 8.67
C GLY A 58 7.26 -2.56 7.88
N ALA A 59 8.12 -1.56 8.02
CA ALA A 59 8.05 -0.34 7.21
C ALA A 59 8.56 -0.60 5.79
N PHE A 60 8.21 0.27 4.84
CA PHE A 60 8.82 0.20 3.52
C PHE A 60 10.34 0.40 3.62
N PRO A 61 11.17 -0.41 2.93
CA PRO A 61 12.63 -0.30 3.03
C PRO A 61 13.12 1.05 2.49
N THR A 62 14.06 1.66 3.21
CA THR A 62 14.62 2.95 2.81
C THR A 62 15.51 2.80 1.57
N CYS A 63 15.42 3.77 0.65
CA CYS A 63 16.35 3.92 -0.47
C CYS A 63 16.80 5.38 -0.52
N SER A 64 18.09 5.63 -0.28
CA SER A 64 18.66 6.99 -0.26
C SER A 64 18.90 7.59 -1.64
N ALA A 65 18.85 6.77 -2.70
CA ALA A 65 19.21 7.17 -4.07
C ALA A 65 18.02 7.60 -4.95
N ALA A 66 16.78 7.51 -4.46
CA ALA A 66 15.60 7.68 -5.30
C ALA A 66 14.90 9.03 -5.05
N GLY A 67 14.71 9.81 -6.12
CA GLY A 67 13.69 10.87 -6.20
C GLY A 67 12.27 10.31 -6.27
N SER A 68 12.05 9.12 -5.73
CA SER A 68 10.79 8.37 -5.77
C SER A 68 10.40 8.05 -4.34
N SER A 69 9.10 8.09 -4.06
CA SER A 69 8.55 7.90 -2.72
C SER A 69 7.44 6.86 -2.74
N THR A 70 7.17 6.29 -1.58
CA THR A 70 6.08 5.32 -1.39
C THR A 70 5.12 5.83 -0.33
N SER A 71 3.82 5.64 -0.55
CA SER A 71 2.81 5.87 0.48
C SER A 71 3.00 4.90 1.66
N PRO A 72 2.41 5.20 2.84
CA PRO A 72 2.09 4.18 3.82
C PRO A 72 1.26 3.03 3.20
N VAL A 73 1.28 1.86 3.82
CA VAL A 73 0.42 0.75 3.41
C VAL A 73 -1.04 1.14 3.60
N GLY A 74 -1.80 1.17 2.51
CA GLY A 74 -3.24 1.35 2.49
C GLY A 74 -3.98 0.02 2.49
N TYR A 75 -5.27 0.07 2.82
CA TYR A 75 -6.17 -1.10 2.85
C TYR A 75 -7.47 -0.78 2.09
N ASP A 76 -7.77 -1.60 1.09
CA ASP A 76 -8.97 -1.51 0.25
C ASP A 76 -9.46 -2.94 -0.04
N PRO A 77 -10.40 -3.48 0.75
CA PRO A 77 -10.75 -4.89 0.72
C PRO A 77 -11.75 -5.29 -0.36
N TYR A 78 -12.43 -4.32 -0.98
CA TYR A 78 -13.54 -4.60 -1.90
C TYR A 78 -13.16 -4.26 -3.34
N GLU A 79 -13.57 -5.14 -4.25
CA GLU A 79 -13.61 -4.79 -5.67
C GLU A 79 -14.62 -3.66 -5.90
N PRO A 80 -14.45 -2.83 -6.95
CA PRO A 80 -15.44 -1.83 -7.29
C PRO A 80 -16.78 -2.52 -7.56
N CYS A 81 -17.86 -1.89 -7.12
CA CYS A 81 -19.19 -2.35 -7.48
C CYS A 81 -19.37 -2.30 -9.00
N GLN A 82 -20.25 -3.16 -9.53
CA GLN A 82 -20.59 -3.14 -10.94
C GLN A 82 -21.22 -1.81 -11.34
N ASP A 83 -21.19 -1.50 -12.64
CA ASP A 83 -21.77 -0.27 -13.17
C ASP A 83 -23.22 -0.10 -12.71
N GLY A 84 -23.54 1.12 -12.26
CA GLY A 84 -24.87 1.41 -11.71
C GLY A 84 -25.06 1.01 -10.24
N TYR A 85 -24.02 0.53 -9.56
CA TYR A 85 -24.01 0.26 -8.11
C TYR A 85 -22.94 1.08 -7.40
N VAL A 86 -23.18 1.35 -6.12
CA VAL A 86 -22.29 2.12 -5.26
C VAL A 86 -22.07 1.39 -3.94
N LEU A 87 -20.82 1.35 -3.47
CA LEU A 87 -20.48 0.76 -2.18
C LEU A 87 -21.11 1.61 -1.06
N ARG A 88 -21.84 0.96 -0.16
CA ARG A 88 -22.50 1.57 1.00
C ARG A 88 -22.36 0.66 2.21
N GLU A 89 -22.26 1.26 3.38
CA GLU A 89 -22.40 0.56 4.65
C GLU A 89 -23.88 0.50 5.01
N LEU A 90 -24.46 -0.71 5.02
CA LEU A 90 -25.82 -0.96 5.45
C LEU A 90 -25.83 -1.33 6.93
N GLY A 91 -26.71 -0.70 7.70
CA GLY A 91 -26.94 -1.10 9.09
C GLY A 91 -28.05 -2.13 9.15
N ARG A 92 -27.72 -3.39 9.50
CA ARG A 92 -28.71 -4.39 9.88
C ARG A 92 -28.39 -4.87 11.29
N ASP A 93 -29.38 -4.79 12.18
CA ASP A 93 -29.27 -5.28 13.56
C ASP A 93 -28.06 -4.71 14.35
N GLY A 94 -27.71 -3.45 14.09
CA GLY A 94 -26.58 -2.77 14.73
C GLY A 94 -25.20 -3.10 14.13
N ALA A 95 -25.10 -4.09 13.23
CA ALA A 95 -23.88 -4.36 12.48
C ALA A 95 -23.87 -3.55 11.17
N ARG A 96 -22.78 -2.81 10.93
CA ARG A 96 -22.49 -2.20 9.63
C ARG A 96 -21.92 -3.27 8.72
N GLN A 97 -22.58 -3.52 7.60
CA GLN A 97 -22.15 -4.46 6.58
C GLN A 97 -22.01 -3.75 5.24
N PRO A 98 -20.87 -3.90 4.56
CA PRO A 98 -20.64 -3.31 3.26
C PRO A 98 -21.50 -4.03 2.21
N ALA A 99 -22.13 -3.28 1.32
CA ALA A 99 -22.89 -3.80 0.19
C ALA A 99 -22.78 -2.89 -1.04
N CYS A 100 -22.98 -3.48 -2.21
CA CYS A 100 -23.17 -2.72 -3.44
C CYS A 100 -24.66 -2.43 -3.61
N VAL A 101 -25.04 -1.16 -3.55
CA VAL A 101 -26.44 -0.71 -3.63
C VAL A 101 -26.68 -0.03 -4.97
N SER A 102 -27.80 -0.33 -5.63
CA SER A 102 -28.10 0.29 -6.92
C SER A 102 -28.15 1.81 -6.80
N SER A 103 -27.46 2.52 -7.70
CA SER A 103 -27.37 3.99 -7.69
C SER A 103 -28.72 4.67 -7.91
N LYS A 104 -29.68 3.97 -8.53
CA LYS A 104 -31.06 4.40 -8.72
C LYS A 104 -32.02 3.37 -8.12
N PRO A 105 -33.22 3.78 -7.69
CA PRO A 105 -34.27 2.84 -7.30
C PRO A 105 -34.61 1.91 -8.48
N VAL A 106 -34.74 0.62 -8.18
CA VAL A 106 -35.18 -0.42 -9.13
C VAL A 106 -36.70 -0.62 -9.11
N ARG A 107 -37.36 -0.11 -8.08
CA ARG A 107 -38.81 -0.11 -7.92
C ARG A 107 -39.27 1.14 -7.19
N ASP A 108 -40.51 1.56 -7.46
CA ASP A 108 -41.17 2.59 -6.67
C ASP A 108 -41.80 1.94 -5.44
N CYS A 109 -41.58 2.54 -4.27
CA CYS A 109 -42.07 2.02 -3.01
C CYS A 109 -43.07 3.03 -2.41
N ASP A 110 -44.29 2.56 -2.17
CA ASP A 110 -45.25 3.32 -1.39
C ASP A 110 -44.74 3.52 0.03
N ARG A 111 -44.88 4.73 0.56
CA ARG A 111 -44.40 5.08 1.91
C ARG A 111 -45.06 4.27 3.03
N ALA A 112 -46.20 3.64 2.76
CA ALA A 112 -46.93 2.82 3.72
C ALA A 112 -46.43 1.37 3.79
N ASP A 113 -45.58 0.93 2.86
CA ASP A 113 -45.01 -0.42 2.85
C ASP A 113 -43.57 -0.41 3.40
N ASP A 114 -43.47 -0.65 4.70
CA ASP A 114 -42.19 -0.72 5.42
C ASP A 114 -41.32 -1.93 4.98
N THR A 115 -41.87 -2.88 4.22
CA THR A 115 -41.14 -4.04 3.71
C THR A 115 -40.52 -3.80 2.33
N CYS A 116 -40.92 -2.74 1.64
CA CYS A 116 -40.44 -2.42 0.30
C CYS A 116 -39.00 -1.90 0.33
N GLN A 117 -38.11 -2.56 -0.42
CA GLN A 117 -36.73 -2.11 -0.62
C GLN A 117 -36.61 -1.49 -2.02
N PRO A 118 -36.44 -0.15 -2.14
CA PRO A 118 -36.45 0.54 -3.42
C PRO A 118 -35.16 0.28 -4.23
N HIS A 119 -34.06 -0.06 -3.57
CA HIS A 119 -32.77 -0.32 -4.19
C HIS A 119 -32.47 -1.82 -4.24
N ASP A 120 -31.79 -2.26 -5.30
CA ASP A 120 -31.18 -3.58 -5.31
C ASP A 120 -29.91 -3.57 -4.45
N VAL A 121 -29.68 -4.67 -3.73
CA VAL A 121 -28.56 -4.82 -2.80
C VAL A 121 -27.81 -6.10 -3.15
N GLN A 122 -26.52 -5.93 -3.46
CA GLN A 122 -25.63 -7.01 -3.83
C GLN A 122 -24.49 -7.14 -2.83
N ALA A 123 -24.05 -8.38 -2.62
CA ALA A 123 -22.88 -8.65 -1.80
C ALA A 123 -21.63 -8.03 -2.44
N VAL A 124 -20.74 -7.49 -1.59
CA VAL A 124 -19.43 -7.05 -2.05
C VAL A 124 -18.58 -8.23 -2.52
N ARG A 125 -17.72 -7.96 -3.50
CA ARG A 125 -16.66 -8.88 -3.90
C ARG A 125 -15.37 -8.47 -3.19
N HIS A 126 -14.66 -9.44 -2.63
CA HIS A 126 -13.40 -9.17 -1.94
C HIS A 126 -12.22 -9.20 -2.90
N ARG A 127 -11.27 -8.29 -2.70
CA ARG A 127 -9.97 -8.32 -3.39
C ARG A 127 -9.13 -9.47 -2.84
N ALA A 128 -8.40 -10.13 -3.73
CA ALA A 128 -7.37 -11.10 -3.32
C ALA A 128 -6.18 -10.42 -2.62
N GLN A 129 -5.90 -9.16 -2.97
CA GLN A 129 -4.80 -8.36 -2.45
C GLN A 129 -5.34 -7.01 -1.97
N PRO A 130 -5.79 -6.94 -0.70
CA PRO A 130 -6.46 -5.75 -0.17
C PRO A 130 -5.46 -4.67 0.26
N ASN A 131 -4.20 -5.03 0.52
CA ASN A 131 -3.17 -4.07 0.88
C ASN A 131 -2.60 -3.45 -0.39
N PHE A 132 -2.21 -2.19 -0.31
CA PHE A 132 -1.57 -1.50 -1.41
C PHE A 132 -0.59 -0.44 -0.95
N ILE A 133 0.32 -0.08 -1.83
CA ILE A 133 1.15 1.11 -1.74
C ILE A 133 1.05 1.87 -3.06
N ASP A 134 1.10 3.19 -2.97
CA ASP A 134 1.23 4.06 -4.14
C ASP A 134 2.71 4.43 -4.29
N VAL A 135 3.30 4.12 -5.45
CA VAL A 135 4.70 4.37 -5.79
C VAL A 135 4.73 5.58 -6.71
N THR A 136 5.34 6.66 -6.25
CA THR A 136 5.45 7.91 -7.00
C THR A 136 6.83 8.02 -7.62
N GLY A 137 6.88 8.06 -8.95
CA GLY A 137 8.09 8.24 -9.74
C GLY A 137 8.64 9.67 -9.64
N ALA A 138 9.85 9.87 -10.17
CA ALA A 138 10.49 11.19 -10.20
C ALA A 138 9.78 12.21 -11.11
N ASP A 139 8.95 11.73 -12.03
CA ASP A 139 8.05 12.51 -12.89
C ASP A 139 6.76 12.96 -12.16
N GLY A 140 6.55 12.52 -10.92
CA GLY A 140 5.35 12.76 -10.13
C GLY A 140 4.19 11.83 -10.45
N ALA A 141 4.34 10.89 -11.40
CA ALA A 141 3.32 9.89 -11.68
C ALA A 141 3.26 8.87 -10.55
N SER A 142 2.04 8.54 -10.09
CA SER A 142 1.84 7.58 -9.00
C SER A 142 1.13 6.32 -9.50
N THR A 143 1.70 5.15 -9.19
CA THR A 143 1.15 3.84 -9.56
C THR A 143 0.82 3.03 -8.31
N ARG A 144 -0.41 2.50 -8.25
CA ARG A 144 -0.84 1.63 -7.15
C ARG A 144 -0.36 0.20 -7.35
N VAL A 145 0.39 -0.32 -6.38
CA VAL A 145 0.81 -1.72 -6.32
C VAL A 145 0.07 -2.41 -5.18
N ARG A 146 -0.64 -3.50 -5.48
CA ARG A 146 -1.40 -4.31 -4.51
C ARG A 146 -0.61 -5.56 -4.09
N PHE A 147 -0.84 -6.08 -2.87
CA PHE A 147 -0.17 -7.29 -2.32
C PHE A 147 -0.92 -8.02 -1.18
#